data_AF-A0A9E3GN58-F1
#
_entry.id   AF-A0A9E3GN58-F1
#
_cell.length_a   1.000
_cell.length_b   1.000
_cell.length_c   1.000
_cell.angle_alpha   90.00
_cell.angle_beta   90.00
_cell.angle_gamma   90.00
#
_symmetry.space_group_name_H-M   'P 1'
#
loop_
_entity.id
_entity.type
_entity.pdbx_description
1 polymer ?
#
loop_
_entity_poly.entity_id
_entity_poly.type
_entity_poly.pdbx_seq_one_letter_code
_entity_poly.pdbx_strand_id
1 'polypeptide(L)'
;MAVGSLSPLSLGLFAVGYPVSVVVITRFVPVVRQRRVRWFAAHQLGVAAIVTGWVVERQWPAVAVNGAWLVAATAWWVAAGRRGR
;
A
#
# COMPACT_ATOMS: atom_id res chain seq x y z
N MET A 1 15.34 15.55 -18.80
CA MET A 1 14.84 14.89 -17.58
C MET A 1 15.41 13.48 -17.57
N ALA A 2 16.43 13.23 -16.75
CA ALA A 2 17.00 11.89 -16.65
C ALA A 2 15.95 10.98 -15.98
N VAL A 3 15.51 9.94 -16.69
CA VAL A 3 14.86 8.79 -16.06
C VAL A 3 15.96 8.13 -15.24
N GLY A 4 16.11 8.56 -13.98
CA GLY A 4 17.05 7.95 -13.07
C GLY A 4 16.68 6.48 -12.91
N SER A 5 17.60 5.59 -13.26
CA SER A 5 17.44 4.15 -13.05
C SER A 5 17.18 3.91 -11.57
N LEU A 6 16.03 3.31 -11.25
CA LEU A 6 15.69 2.88 -9.89
C LEU A 6 16.83 2.04 -9.32
N SER A 7 17.12 2.21 -8.05
CA SER A 7 18.05 1.30 -7.37
C SER A 7 17.50 -0.14 -7.40
N PRO A 8 18.36 -1.18 -7.43
CA PRO A 8 17.90 -2.58 -7.42
C PRO A 8 16.97 -2.90 -6.24
N LEU A 9 17.20 -2.27 -5.08
CA LEU A 9 16.37 -2.39 -3.90
C LEU A 9 14.96 -1.84 -4.14
N SER A 10 14.86 -0.58 -4.60
CA SER A 10 13.56 0.04 -4.90
C SER A 10 12.82 -0.70 -6.00
N LEU A 11 13.53 -1.17 -7.03
CA LEU A 11 12.96 -1.99 -8.09
C LEU A 11 12.33 -3.27 -7.52
N GLY A 12 13.04 -3.99 -6.64
CA GLY A 12 12.51 -5.18 -5.97
C GLY A 12 11.29 -4.87 -5.10
N LEU A 13 11.34 -3.79 -4.31
CA LEU A 13 10.22 -3.34 -3.47
C LEU A 13 8.98 -3.01 -4.31
N PHE A 14 9.16 -2.34 -5.45
CA PHE A 14 8.07 -2.01 -6.36
C PHE A 14 7.53 -3.22 -7.12
N ALA A 15 8.41 -4.11 -7.58
CA ALA A 15 8.03 -5.32 -8.31
C ALA A 15 7.14 -6.25 -7.48
N VAL A 16 7.27 -6.23 -6.16
CA VAL A 16 6.38 -6.97 -5.25
C VAL A 16 5.22 -6.11 -4.76
N GLY A 17 5.51 -4.88 -4.31
CA GLY A 17 4.53 -3.99 -3.68
C GLY A 17 3.37 -3.62 -4.60
N TYR A 18 3.65 -3.19 -5.84
CA TYR A 18 2.61 -2.74 -6.76
C TYR A 18 1.64 -3.85 -7.16
N PRO A 19 2.07 -5.05 -7.60
CA PRO A 19 1.14 -6.12 -7.92
C PRO A 19 0.26 -6.52 -6.75
N VAL A 20 0.84 -6.67 -5.54
CA VAL A 20 0.07 -7.02 -4.33
C VAL A 20 -0.96 -5.93 -4.03
N SER A 21 -0.55 -4.67 -3.95
CA SER A 21 -1.46 -3.57 -3.64
C SER A 21 -2.54 -3.38 -4.70
N VAL A 22 -2.25 -3.55 -6.00
CA VAL A 22 -3.25 -3.45 -7.08
C VAL A 22 -4.28 -4.57 -6.99
N VAL A 23 -3.84 -5.81 -6.76
CA VAL A 23 -4.77 -6.95 -6.64
C VAL A 23 -5.71 -6.76 -5.45
N VAL A 24 -5.22 -6.23 -4.32
CA VAL A 24 -6.10 -6.03 -3.16
C VAL A 24 -6.95 -4.77 -3.28
N ILE A 25 -6.42 -3.67 -3.83
CA ILE A 25 -7.17 -2.41 -3.92
C ILE A 25 -8.40 -2.53 -4.81
N THR A 26 -8.31 -3.31 -5.89
CA THR A 26 -9.45 -3.62 -6.78
C THR A 26 -10.57 -4.39 -6.07
N ARG A 27 -10.26 -5.00 -4.91
CA ARG A 27 -11.19 -5.77 -4.07
C ARG A 27 -11.27 -5.19 -2.66
N PHE A 28 -10.95 -3.91 -2.47
CA PHE A 28 -10.77 -3.36 -1.12
C PHE A 28 -12.08 -3.33 -0.32
N VAL A 29 -13.19 -2.99 -0.97
CA VAL A 29 -14.52 -2.96 -0.32
C VAL A 29 -14.91 -4.32 0.28
N PRO A 30 -14.91 -5.44 -0.47
CA PRO A 30 -15.22 -6.75 0.13
C PRO A 30 -14.18 -7.19 1.15
N VAL A 31 -12.90 -6.83 0.99
CA VAL A 31 -11.87 -7.09 2.00
C VAL A 31 -12.26 -6.46 3.33
N VAL A 32 -12.59 -5.15 3.33
CA VAL A 32 -12.99 -4.39 4.51
C VAL A 32 -14.30 -4.90 5.11
N ARG A 33 -15.35 -5.03 4.31
CA ARG A 33 -16.69 -5.43 4.79
C ARG A 33 -16.72 -6.84 5.35
N GLN A 34 -16.04 -7.78 4.70
CA GLN A 34 -16.02 -9.19 5.11
C GLN A 34 -14.87 -9.51 6.08
N ARG A 35 -14.16 -8.49 6.58
CA ARG A 35 -13.06 -8.66 7.55
C ARG A 35 -12.02 -9.68 7.11
N ARG A 36 -11.66 -9.69 5.82
CA ARG A 36 -10.60 -10.57 5.27
C ARG A 36 -9.20 -10.13 5.74
N VAL A 37 -8.84 -10.44 6.98
CA VAL A 37 -7.61 -9.96 7.66
C VAL A 37 -6.35 -10.25 6.85
N ARG A 38 -6.22 -11.46 6.30
CA ARG A 38 -5.04 -11.85 5.49
C ARG A 38 -4.86 -10.96 4.26
N TRP A 39 -5.95 -10.64 3.57
CA TRP A 39 -5.94 -9.77 2.40
C TRP A 39 -5.59 -8.33 2.77
N PHE A 40 -6.14 -7.84 3.87
CA PHE A 40 -5.82 -6.50 4.38
C PHE A 40 -4.35 -6.38 4.80
N ALA A 41 -3.82 -7.38 5.51
CA ALA A 41 -2.41 -7.42 5.91
C ALA A 41 -1.48 -7.44 4.68
N ALA A 42 -1.79 -8.26 3.67
CA ALA A 42 -1.04 -8.28 2.41
C ALA A 42 -1.03 -6.90 1.72
N HIS A 43 -2.17 -6.21 1.69
CA HIS A 43 -2.26 -4.85 1.14
C HIS A 43 -1.39 -3.86 1.90
N GLN A 44 -1.45 -3.87 3.24
CA GLN A 44 -0.65 -2.96 4.07
C GLN A 44 0.85 -3.20 3.89
N LEU A 45 1.28 -4.46 3.82
CA LEU A 45 2.67 -4.81 3.53
C LEU A 45 3.10 -4.38 2.12
N GLY A 46 2.22 -4.54 1.11
CA GLY A 46 2.46 -4.07 -0.25
C GLY A 46 2.62 -2.55 -0.32
N VAL A 47 1.72 -1.79 0.33
CA VAL A 47 1.83 -0.33 0.36
C VAL A 47 3.05 0.12 1.16
N ALA A 48 3.39 -0.55 2.26
CA ALA A 48 4.61 -0.26 3.01
C ALA A 48 5.87 -0.46 2.15
N ALA A 49 5.94 -1.54 1.37
CA ALA A 49 7.04 -1.76 0.44
C ALA A 49 7.14 -0.65 -0.63
N ILE A 50 6.01 -0.20 -1.18
CA ILE A 50 5.96 0.94 -2.11
C ILE A 50 6.48 2.22 -1.43
N VAL A 51 6.00 2.53 -0.22
CA VAL A 51 6.45 3.70 0.53
C VAL A 51 7.96 3.64 0.78
N THR A 52 8.47 2.48 1.22
CA THR A 52 9.91 2.28 1.46
C THR A 52 10.72 2.46 0.17
N GLY A 53 10.26 1.92 -0.96
CA GLY A 53 10.92 2.12 -2.25
C GLY A 53 11.02 3.60 -2.63
N TRP A 54 9.95 4.37 -2.44
CA TRP A 54 9.99 5.81 -2.71
C TRP A 54 10.83 6.60 -1.72
N VAL A 55 10.95 6.16 -0.46
CA VAL A 55 11.88 6.74 0.53
C VAL A 55 13.32 6.53 0.07
N VAL A 56 13.67 5.32 -0.39
CA VAL A 56 15.01 5.01 -0.92
C VAL A 56 15.36 5.93 -2.10
N GLU A 57 14.41 6.15 -3.00
CA GLU A 57 14.57 7.06 -4.15
C GLU A 57 14.43 8.56 -3.79
N ARG A 58 14.20 8.89 -2.51
CA ARG A 58 13.97 10.26 -2.00
C ARG A 58 12.85 11.02 -2.73
N GLN A 59 11.88 10.30 -3.27
CA GLN A 59 10.70 10.84 -3.97
C GLN A 59 9.59 11.16 -2.95
N TRP A 60 9.80 12.20 -2.14
CA TRP A 60 8.90 12.57 -1.04
C TRP A 60 7.43 12.78 -1.43
N PRO A 61 7.08 13.35 -2.61
CA PRO A 61 5.68 13.43 -3.02
C PRO A 61 5.02 12.05 -3.14
N ALA A 62 5.73 11.05 -3.69
CA ALA A 62 5.22 9.69 -3.80
C ALA A 62 5.12 9.00 -2.43
N VAL A 63 6.08 9.26 -1.53
CA VAL A 63 6.01 8.80 -0.12
C VAL A 63 4.76 9.34 0.56
N ALA A 64 4.48 10.64 0.41
CA ALA A 64 3.33 11.28 1.03
C ALA A 64 2.00 10.69 0.53
N VAL A 65 1.85 10.51 -0.78
CA VAL A 65 0.61 9.97 -1.37
C VAL A 65 0.37 8.52 -0.93
N ASN A 66 1.38 7.66 -1.05
CA ASN A 66 1.23 6.25 -0.68
C ASN A 66 1.09 6.07 0.84
N GLY A 67 1.79 6.87 1.63
CA GLY A 67 1.67 6.89 3.08
C GLY A 67 0.29 7.37 3.55
N ALA A 68 -0.26 8.42 2.93
CA ALA A 68 -1.62 8.87 3.21
C ALA A 68 -2.65 7.77 2.92
N TRP A 69 -2.50 7.05 1.79
CA TRP A 69 -3.36 5.92 1.49
C TRP A 69 -3.24 4.79 2.52
N LEU A 70 -2.03 4.45 2.95
CA LEU A 70 -1.78 3.43 3.98
C LEU A 70 -2.58 3.73 5.27
N VAL A 71 -2.53 4.99 5.71
CA VAL A 71 -3.26 5.47 6.90
C VAL A 71 -4.77 5.45 6.65
N ALA A 72 -5.24 5.98 5.52
CA ALA A 72 -6.67 6.01 5.18
C ALA A 72 -7.28 4.60 5.08
N ALA A 73 -6.57 3.66 4.47
CA ALA A 73 -6.96 2.26 4.37
C ALA A 73 -7.10 1.61 5.75
N THR A 74 -6.16 1.92 6.67
CA THR A 74 -6.21 1.44 8.06
C THR A 74 -7.38 2.05 8.83
N ALA A 75 -7.59 3.36 8.71
CA ALA A 75 -8.70 4.05 9.34
C ALA A 75 -10.04 3.49 8.87
N TRP A 76 -10.21 3.25 7.56
CA TRP A 76 -11.42 2.64 7.00
C TRP A 76 -11.63 1.23 7.54
N TRP A 77 -10.59 0.39 7.54
CA TRP A 77 -10.67 -0.95 8.11
C TRP A 77 -11.15 -0.94 9.56
N VAL A 78 -10.56 -0.09 10.41
CA VAL A 78 -10.96 0.02 11.82
C VAL A 78 -12.39 0.55 11.96
N ALA A 79 -12.76 1.58 11.20
CA ALA A 79 -14.11 2.15 11.24
C ALA A 79 -15.18 1.14 10.81
N ALA A 80 -14.94 0.35 9.76
CA ALA A 80 -15.87 -0.69 9.31
C ALA A 80 -16.04 -1.81 10.34
N GLY A 81 -14.96 -2.19 11.04
CA GLY A 81 -15.02 -3.17 12.12
C GLY A 81 -15.81 -2.71 13.34
N ARG A 82 -15.87 -1.39 13.60
CA ARG A 82 -16.68 -0.80 14.68
C ARG A 82 -18.16 -0.73 14.37
N ARG A 83 -18.56 -0.57 13.10
CA ARG A 83 -19.98 -0.51 12.69
C ARG A 83 -20.66 -1.88 12.64
N GLY A 84 -19.89 -2.96 12.59
CA GLY A 84 -20.41 -4.34 12.55
C GLY A 84 -20.48 -5.02 13.92
N ARG A 85 -20.13 -4.30 15.00
CA ARG A 85 -20.37 -4.69 16.39
C ARG A 85 -21.54 -3.87 16.91
#